data_AF-A0A7W1LBZ8-F1
#
_entry.id   AF-A0A7W1LBZ8-F1
#
_cell.length_a   1.000
_cell.length_b   1.000
_cell.length_c   1.000
_cell.angle_alpha   90.00
_cell.angle_beta   90.00
_cell.angle_gamma   90.00
#
_symmetry.space_group_name_H-M   'P 1'
#
loop_
_entity.id
_entity.type
_entity.pdbx_description
1 polymer ?
#
loop_
_entity_poly.entity_id
_entity_poly.type
_entity_poly.pdbx_seq_one_letter_code
_entity_poly.pdbx_strand_id
1 'polypeptide(L)' 'MKNSQSLNTEYICRSPEETFDLGEKLGESLNGGEVVLLSGGLGAGKTLFTKGILYALRYDVDEVTSPSFTLVNFYKTE' A
#
# COMPACT_ATOMS: atom_id res chain seq x y z
N MET A 1 15.44 9.07 21.73
CA MET A 1 15.39 7.67 21.25
C MET A 1 14.12 7.06 21.82
N LYS A 2 13.01 7.08 21.06
CA LYS A 2 11.73 6.51 21.53
C LYS A 2 11.75 5.02 21.22
N ASN A 3 11.49 4.20 22.24
CA ASN A 3 11.33 2.75 22.15
C ASN A 3 10.28 2.41 21.10
N SER A 4 10.71 1.86 19.96
CA SER A 4 9.82 1.31 18.96
C SER A 4 9.61 -0.17 19.27
N GLN A 5 8.58 -0.49 20.07
CA GLN A 5 8.08 -1.86 20.11
C GLN A 5 7.45 -2.15 18.75
N SER A 6 8.04 -3.07 17.98
CA SER A 6 7.45 -3.51 16.72
C SER A 6 6.19 -4.32 17.00
N LEU A 7 5.03 -3.76 16.66
CA LEU A 7 3.76 -4.48 16.66
C LEU A 7 3.71 -5.35 15.40
N ASN A 8 4.02 -6.64 15.53
CA ASN A 8 3.86 -7.58 14.42
C ASN A 8 2.39 -8.00 14.34
N THR A 9 1.73 -7.60 13.25
CA THR A 9 0.36 -8.04 12.93
C THR A 9 0.42 -8.87 11.65
N GLU A 10 -0.29 -9.99 11.62
CA GLU A 10 -0.33 -10.91 10.48
C GLU A 10 -1.75 -10.97 9.90
N TYR A 11 -1.84 -10.95 8.57
CA TYR A 11 -3.09 -11.07 7.82
C TYR A 11 -2.92 -12.13 6.74
N ILE A 12 -3.94 -12.97 6.55
CA ILE A 12 -3.99 -13.96 5.47
C ILE A 12 -5.03 -13.49 4.46
N CYS A 13 -4.57 -13.09 3.27
CA CYS A 13 -5.43 -12.76 2.14
C CYS A 13 -5.47 -13.95 1.18
N ARG A 14 -6.67 -14.47 0.89
CA ARG A 14 -6.89 -15.61 -0.01
C ARG A 14 -7.36 -15.19 -1.41
N SER A 15 -7.55 -13.90 -1.62
CA SER A 15 -8.01 -13.32 -2.87
C SER A 15 -7.31 -11.98 -3.16
N PRO A 16 -7.26 -11.55 -4.44
CA PRO A 16 -6.83 -10.21 -4.81
C PRO A 16 -7.63 -9.12 -4.08
N GLU A 17 -8.94 -9.29 -3.98
CA GLU A 17 -9.87 -8.36 -3.33
C GLU A 17 -9.50 -8.17 -1.86
N GLU A 18 -9.24 -9.26 -1.11
CA GLU A 18 -8.79 -9.17 0.28
C GLU A 18 -7.44 -8.44 0.44
N THR A 19 -6.56 -8.53 -0.56
CA THR A 19 -5.27 -7.82 -0.55
C THR A 19 -5.46 -6.32 -0.80
N PHE A 20 -6.40 -5.98 -1.69
CA PHE A 20 -6.79 -4.61 -1.96
C PHE A 20 -7.45 -3.96 -0.73
N ASP A 21 -8.43 -4.63 -0.13
CA ASP A 21 -9.15 -4.17 1.07
C ASP A 21 -8.19 -3.97 2.25
N LEU A 22 -7.16 -4.82 2.38
CA LEU A 22 -6.13 -4.64 3.40
C LEU A 22 -5.29 -3.37 3.16
N GLY A 23 -4.97 -3.09 1.90
CA GLY A 23 -4.30 -1.85 1.51
C GLY A 23 -5.16 -0.62 1.80
N GLU A 24 -6.46 -0.69 1.50
CA GLU A 24 -7.43 0.37 1.80
C GLU A 24 -7.47 0.68 3.30
N LYS A 25 -7.64 -0.34 4.15
CA LYS A 25 -7.64 -0.18 5.61
C LYS A 25 -6.37 0.47 6.14
N LEU A 26 -5.20 0.13 5.56
CA LEU A 26 -3.96 0.80 5.92
C LEU A 26 -4.02 2.27 5.50
N GLY A 27 -4.42 2.56 4.26
CA GLY A 27 -4.54 3.91 3.72
C GLY A 27 -5.44 4.82 4.55
N GLU A 28 -6.58 4.32 5.03
CA GLU A 28 -7.51 5.06 5.92
C GLU A 28 -6.87 5.47 7.27
N SER A 29 -5.84 4.75 7.71
CA SER A 29 -5.15 5.02 8.97
C SER A 29 -3.95 5.98 8.85
N LEU A 30 -3.53 6.30 7.62
CA LEU A 30 -2.38 7.17 7.35
C LEU A 30 -2.75 8.64 7.56
N ASN A 31 -1.85 9.41 8.14
CA ASN A 31 -2.05 10.84 8.44
C ASN A 31 -1.10 11.75 7.63
N GLY A 32 -0.18 11.18 6.87
CA GLY A 32 0.83 11.89 6.10
C GLY A 32 2.19 11.93 6.81
N GLY A 33 3.26 11.76 6.03
CA GLY A 33 4.63 11.73 6.51
C GLY A 33 5.14 10.34 6.91
N GLU A 34 4.29 9.31 6.88
CA GLU A 34 4.68 7.92 7.05
C GLU A 34 5.42 7.37 5.83
N VAL A 35 6.31 6.39 6.07
CA VAL A 35 6.97 5.62 5.02
C VAL A 35 6.57 4.16 5.17
N VAL A 36 5.88 3.63 4.15
CA VAL A 36 5.45 2.23 4.08
C VAL A 36 6.38 1.48 3.14
N LEU A 37 7.13 0.52 3.66
CA LEU A 37 8.00 -0.36 2.86
C LEU A 37 7.26 -1.66 2.54
N LEU A 38 7.07 -1.95 1.24
CA LEU A 38 6.52 -3.23 0.77
C LEU A 38 7.64 -4.14 0.30
N SER A 39 7.75 -5.34 0.90
CA SER A 39 8.74 -6.35 0.53
C SER A 39 8.07 -7.65 0.09
N GLY A 40 8.63 -8.29 -0.93
CA GLY A 40 8.12 -9.54 -1.48
C GLY A 40 8.52 -9.76 -2.94
N GLY A 41 8.48 -11.01 -3.39
CA GLY A 41 8.86 -11.40 -4.76
C GLY A 41 7.96 -10.83 -5.87
N LEU A 42 8.30 -11.14 -7.13
CA LEU A 42 7.46 -10.82 -8.28
C LEU A 42 6.08 -11.49 -8.11
N GLY A 43 5.00 -10.76 -8.41
CA GLY A 43 3.64 -11.29 -8.28
C GLY A 43 3.11 -11.39 -6.84
N ALA A 44 3.87 -10.97 -5.82
CA ALA A 44 3.44 -11.03 -4.42
C ALA A 44 2.29 -10.05 -4.04
N GLY A 45 1.66 -9.37 -5.00
CA GLY A 45 0.54 -8.46 -4.72
C GLY A 45 0.90 -7.05 -4.26
N LYS A 46 2.19 -6.66 -4.22
CA LYS A 46 2.65 -5.33 -3.77
C LYS A 46 1.91 -4.16 -4.45
N THR A 47 1.80 -4.18 -5.77
CA THR A 47 1.12 -3.11 -6.53
C THR A 47 -0.38 -3.10 -6.25
N LEU A 48 -1.01 -4.26 -6.08
CA LEU A 48 -2.42 -4.36 -5.72
C LEU A 48 -2.69 -3.78 -4.33
N PHE A 49 -1.80 -4.05 -3.38
CA PHE A 49 -1.84 -3.45 -2.05
C PHE A 49 -1.69 -1.93 -2.11
N THR A 50 -0.75 -1.41 -2.91
CA THR A 50 -0.60 0.04 -3.13
C THR A 50 -1.85 0.66 -3.76
N LYS A 51 -2.53 -0.03 -4.67
CA LYS A 51 -3.82 0.42 -5.22
C LYS A 51 -4.87 0.61 -4.13
N GLY A 52 -4.99 -0.35 -3.20
CA GLY A 52 -5.88 -0.23 -2.05
C GLY A 52 -5.56 1.02 -1.20
N ILE A 53 -4.28 1.26 -0.89
CA ILE A 53 -3.88 2.47 -0.15
C ILE A 53 -4.34 3.74 -0.87
N LEU A 54 -4.07 3.84 -2.17
CA LEU A 54 -4.41 5.01 -2.97
C LEU A 54 -5.92 5.19 -3.17
N TYR A 55 -6.69 4.10 -3.19
CA TYR A 55 -8.15 4.13 -3.18
C TYR A 55 -8.71 4.81 -1.92
N ALA A 56 -8.18 4.46 -0.74
CA ALA A 56 -8.56 5.11 0.52
C ALA A 56 -8.28 6.62 0.50
N LEU A 57 -7.21 7.03 -0.19
CA LEU A 57 -6.83 8.42 -0.41
C LEU A 57 -7.56 9.06 -1.61
N ARG A 58 -8.64 8.45 -2.11
CA ARG A 58 -9.52 8.96 -3.18
C ARG A 58 -8.82 9.15 -4.54
N TYR A 59 -7.74 8.41 -4.79
CA TYR A 59 -7.07 8.39 -6.08
C TYR A 59 -7.70 7.38 -7.05
N ASP A 60 -7.58 7.63 -8.35
CA ASP A 60 -7.98 6.66 -9.37
C ASP A 60 -6.99 5.48 -9.44
N VAL A 61 -7.46 4.30 -9.03
CA VAL A 61 -6.65 3.08 -8.96
C VAL A 61 -6.20 2.55 -10.31
N ASP A 62 -6.85 2.94 -11.41
CA ASP A 62 -6.48 2.50 -12.76
C ASP A 62 -5.21 3.20 -13.26
N GLU A 63 -4.90 4.39 -12.74
CA GLU A 63 -3.66 5.11 -13.02
C GLU A 63 -2.46 4.57 -12.23
N VAL A 64 -2.70 3.74 -11.22
CA VAL A 64 -1.65 3.20 -10.36
C VAL A 64 -0.97 2.01 -11.03
N THR A 65 0.31 2.17 -11.33
CA THR A 65 1.12 1.16 -12.02
C THR A 65 2.40 0.82 -11.25
N SER A 66 3.02 -0.30 -11.58
CA SER A 66 4.32 -0.68 -11.01
C SER A 66 5.41 0.23 -11.59
N PRO A 67 6.24 0.89 -10.75
CA PRO A 67 7.30 1.77 -11.21
C PRO A 67 8.55 0.99 -11.67
N SER A 68 8.37 -0.13 -12.35
CA SER A 68 9.46 -1.05 -12.73
C SER A 68 10.50 -0.39 -13.64
N PHE A 69 10.08 0.57 -14.47
CA PHE A 69 10.96 1.33 -15.36
C PHE A 69 11.04 2.82 -15.01
N THR A 70 10.02 3.37 -14.36
CA THR A 70 9.97 4.79 -13.97
C THR A 70 10.75 5.07 -12.68
N LEU A 71 11.13 4.03 -11.93
CA LEU A 71 11.73 4.06 -10.59
C LEU A 71 10.81 4.63 -9.51
N VAL A 72 10.12 5.75 -9.78
CA VAL A 72 9.21 6.44 -8.88
C VAL A 72 8.00 6.93 -9.66
N ASN A 73 6.80 6.69 -9.12
CA ASN A 73 5.56 7.33 -9.57
C ASN A 73 5.09 8.32 -8.50
N PHE A 74 4.63 9.49 -8.92
CA PHE A 74 3.99 10.47 -8.05
C PHE A 74 2.50 10.47 -8.31
N TYR A 75 1.72 10.20 -7.26
CA TYR A 75 0.27 10.24 -7.30
C TYR A 75 -0.19 11.38 -6.40
N LYS A 76 -0.87 12.36 -6.98
CA LYS A 76 -1.35 13.53 -6.24
C LYS A 76 -2.81 13.32 -5.87
N THR A 77 -3.08 13.27 -4.58
CA THR A 77 -4.43 13.22 -4.00
C THR A 77 -4.82 14.60 -3.47
N GLU A 78 -6.12 14.83 -3.30
CA GLU A 78 -6.65 16.09 -2.74
C GLU A 78 -6.46 16.20 -1.23
#